data_AF-I2NG97-F1
#
_entry.id   AF-I2NG97-F1
#
_cell.length_a   1.000
_cell.length_b   1.000
_cell.length_c   1.000
_cell.angle_alpha   90.00
_cell.angle_beta   90.00
_cell.angle_gamma   90.00
#
_symmetry.space_group_name_H-M   'P 1'
#
loop_
_entity.id
_entity.type
_entity.pdbx_description
1 polymer ?
#
loop_
_entity_poly.entity_id
_entity_poly.type
_entity_poly.pdbx_seq_one_letter_code
_entity_poly.pdbx_strand_id
1 'polypeptide(L)'
;MIEVLLPGIWYGKVNQMSLDELKSSLLSVQEERERILLIVEIMKKGDFSVKNLLVDLMNQTKDKTVLNLCIRLFCSVCTHDDLQNIGNLRFLDSASSFGAFTFVVGATATMSYQVIPYLLALWGQWDGFDSNLEIAIKDALDIFLNYHSTLSENATLDDVGNLYLDKIKTIDSDCYYYKASPAFPGLLTQEIMTALYVAAQKREKYNLYVQSSLLSIFTGEKIPVDTDAVISRNELDLMIGYIDRLAEKNWIEGMKYFYGHPVENL
;
A
#
# COMPACT_ATOMS: atom_id res chain seq x y z
N MET A 1 10.74 -21.75 -0.68
CA MET A 1 10.13 -20.55 -0.05
C MET A 1 10.85 -19.35 -0.65
N ILE A 2 10.13 -18.41 -1.28
CA ILE A 2 10.76 -17.20 -1.83
C ILE A 2 11.15 -16.33 -0.63
N GLU A 3 12.42 -15.92 -0.57
CA GLU A 3 12.89 -14.95 0.42
C GLU A 3 12.21 -13.60 0.19
N VAL A 4 11.74 -12.95 1.26
CA VAL A 4 11.09 -11.62 1.19
C VAL A 4 11.93 -10.63 2.01
N LEU A 5 12.42 -9.57 1.36
CA LEU A 5 13.12 -8.47 2.04
C LEU A 5 12.14 -7.60 2.80
N LEU A 6 12.51 -7.18 4.02
CA LEU A 6 11.62 -6.42 4.91
C LEU A 6 10.23 -7.08 5.03
N PRO A 7 10.16 -8.31 5.57
CA PRO A 7 8.89 -8.98 5.79
C PRO A 7 8.13 -8.33 6.96
N GLY A 8 6.81 -8.28 6.87
CA GLY A 8 5.93 -7.79 7.93
C GLY A 8 5.05 -6.60 7.51
N ILE A 9 4.43 -5.98 8.51
CA ILE A 9 3.40 -4.93 8.34
C ILE A 9 3.96 -3.55 7.97
N TRP A 10 5.29 -3.36 7.96
CA TRP A 10 5.91 -2.07 7.64
C TRP A 10 7.41 -2.23 7.34
N TYR A 11 8.06 -1.14 6.93
CA TYR A 11 9.47 -1.10 6.54
C TYR A 11 10.45 -0.87 7.72
N GLY A 12 10.01 -1.16 8.95
CA GLY A 12 10.84 -1.01 10.16
C GLY A 12 10.99 0.43 10.66
N LYS A 13 11.71 0.61 11.76
CA LYS A 13 11.98 1.93 12.37
C LYS A 13 12.90 2.78 11.48
N VAL A 14 12.73 4.10 11.49
CA VAL A 14 13.62 5.02 10.76
C VAL A 14 15.08 4.85 11.22
N ASN A 15 15.99 4.68 10.27
CA ASN A 15 17.43 4.56 10.54
C ASN A 15 17.99 5.84 11.19
N GLN A 16 18.96 5.69 12.09
CA GLN A 16 19.64 6.78 12.80
C GLN A 16 20.67 7.53 11.94
N MET A 17 21.14 6.94 10.83
CA MET A 17 21.99 7.61 9.86
C MET A 17 21.34 8.89 9.33
N SER A 18 22.15 9.89 9.01
CA SER A 18 21.71 11.12 8.35
C SER A 18 21.32 10.86 6.88
N LEU A 19 20.55 11.79 6.30
CA LEU A 19 20.20 11.75 4.87
C LEU A 19 21.45 11.77 3.98
N ASP A 20 22.46 12.57 4.33
CA ASP A 20 23.70 12.71 3.55
C ASP A 20 24.53 11.42 3.55
N GLU A 21 24.60 10.73 4.70
CA GLU A 21 25.25 9.41 4.79
C GLU A 21 24.51 8.38 3.93
N LEU A 22 23.18 8.31 4.02
CA LEU A 22 22.39 7.37 3.23
C LEU A 22 22.52 7.62 1.72
N LYS A 23 22.49 8.88 1.29
CA LYS A 23 22.70 9.26 -0.12
C LYS A 23 24.11 8.93 -0.59
N SER A 24 25.11 9.19 0.23
CA SER A 24 26.51 8.84 -0.08
C SER A 24 26.68 7.33 -0.25
N SER A 25 26.08 6.53 0.64
CA SER A 25 26.04 5.07 0.50
C SER A 25 25.34 4.64 -0.79
N LEU A 26 24.17 5.23 -1.10
CA LEU A 26 23.40 4.91 -2.31
C LEU A 26 24.18 5.16 -3.61
N LEU A 27 25.04 6.19 -3.64
CA LEU A 27 25.88 6.47 -4.81
C LEU A 27 26.99 5.42 -5.03
N SER A 28 27.43 4.77 -3.95
CA SER A 28 28.53 3.79 -3.99
C SER A 28 28.07 2.35 -4.19
N VAL A 29 26.82 2.03 -3.82
CA VAL A 29 26.31 0.65 -3.77
C VAL A 29 26.11 0.05 -5.16
N GLN A 30 26.65 -1.17 -5.33
CA GLN A 30 26.51 -1.93 -6.59
C GLN A 30 25.41 -3.00 -6.48
N GLU A 31 25.22 -3.59 -5.30
CA GLU A 31 24.25 -4.65 -5.08
C GLU A 31 22.82 -4.12 -5.04
N GLU A 32 21.94 -4.72 -5.86
CA GLU A 32 20.53 -4.31 -5.99
C GLU A 32 19.78 -4.43 -4.65
N ARG A 33 20.08 -5.48 -3.87
CA ARG A 33 19.46 -5.72 -2.55
C ARG A 33 19.79 -4.62 -1.55
N GLU A 34 21.05 -4.20 -1.49
CA GLU A 34 21.46 -3.09 -0.62
C GLU A 34 20.91 -1.76 -1.14
N ARG A 35 20.88 -1.58 -2.46
CA ARG A 35 20.31 -0.39 -3.11
C ARG A 35 18.85 -0.17 -2.73
N ILE A 36 17.99 -1.18 -2.84
CA ILE A 36 16.57 -1.03 -2.46
C ILE A 36 16.40 -0.74 -0.98
N LEU A 37 17.22 -1.32 -0.09
CA LEU A 37 17.17 -1.03 1.34
C LEU A 37 17.56 0.43 1.65
N LEU A 38 18.57 0.97 0.97
CA LEU A 38 18.95 2.38 1.09
C LEU A 38 17.86 3.32 0.57
N ILE A 39 17.22 2.98 -0.56
CA ILE A 39 16.07 3.75 -1.09
C ILE A 39 14.94 3.81 -0.06
N VAL A 40 14.58 2.67 0.56
CA VAL A 40 13.58 2.62 1.64
C VAL A 40 13.93 3.57 2.78
N GLU A 41 15.17 3.52 3.28
CA GLU A 41 15.59 4.38 4.41
C GLU A 41 15.59 5.88 4.08
N ILE A 42 15.93 6.25 2.84
CA ILE A 42 15.89 7.64 2.38
C ILE A 42 14.42 8.13 2.30
N MET A 43 13.53 7.33 1.71
CA MET A 43 12.11 7.68 1.62
C MET A 43 11.44 7.75 3.00
N LYS A 44 11.85 6.90 3.96
CA LYS A 44 11.35 6.94 5.35
C LYS A 44 11.67 8.24 6.08
N LYS A 45 12.63 9.01 5.58
CA LYS A 45 12.99 10.35 6.05
C LYS A 45 12.31 11.47 5.26
N GLY A 46 11.36 11.12 4.40
CA GLY A 46 10.59 12.08 3.59
C GLY A 46 11.29 12.55 2.33
N ASP A 47 12.42 11.94 1.95
CA ASP A 47 13.11 12.31 0.73
C ASP A 47 12.70 11.40 -0.43
N PHE A 48 11.74 11.87 -1.21
CA PHE A 48 11.23 11.17 -2.39
C PHE A 48 12.03 11.47 -3.67
N SER A 49 13.14 12.20 -3.61
CA SER A 49 13.96 12.50 -4.80
C SER A 49 14.56 11.24 -5.43
N VAL A 50 14.63 10.14 -4.68
CA VAL A 50 15.16 8.84 -5.13
C VAL A 50 14.11 7.96 -5.82
N LYS A 51 12.88 8.45 -6.04
CA LYS A 51 11.78 7.67 -6.63
C LYS A 51 12.09 7.14 -8.04
N ASN A 52 12.80 7.91 -8.87
CA ASN A 52 13.19 7.42 -10.20
C ASN A 52 14.13 6.20 -10.11
N LEU A 53 15.02 6.15 -9.11
CA LEU A 53 15.89 4.98 -8.90
C LEU A 53 15.09 3.74 -8.49
N LEU A 54 14.02 3.93 -7.71
CA LEU A 54 13.08 2.85 -7.39
C LEU A 54 12.39 2.31 -8.65
N VAL A 55 11.88 3.21 -9.50
CA VAL A 55 11.20 2.85 -10.75
C VAL A 55 12.15 2.14 -11.71
N ASP A 56 13.38 2.63 -11.87
CA ASP A 56 14.40 2.00 -12.71
C ASP A 56 14.71 0.59 -12.22
N LEU A 57 14.96 0.43 -10.92
CA LEU A 57 15.25 -0.87 -10.33
C LEU A 57 14.06 -1.83 -10.49
N MET A 58 12.84 -1.36 -10.24
CA MET A 58 11.61 -2.14 -10.40
C MET A 58 11.43 -2.70 -11.81
N ASN A 59 11.76 -1.91 -12.84
CA ASN A 59 11.56 -2.30 -14.24
C ASN A 59 12.74 -3.08 -14.85
N GLN A 60 13.88 -3.20 -14.15
CA GLN A 60 15.10 -3.80 -14.70
C GLN A 60 15.60 -5.03 -13.93
N THR A 61 15.30 -5.12 -12.63
CA THR A 61 15.82 -6.21 -11.79
C THR A 61 15.31 -7.58 -12.25
N LYS A 62 16.20 -8.57 -12.15
CA LYS A 62 15.85 -9.99 -12.33
C LYS A 62 15.71 -10.73 -11.00
N ASP A 63 16.09 -10.09 -9.89
CA ASP A 63 15.92 -10.64 -8.56
C ASP A 63 14.45 -10.46 -8.13
N LYS A 64 13.73 -11.57 -8.02
CA LYS A 64 12.31 -11.60 -7.63
C LYS A 64 12.07 -11.01 -6.25
N THR A 65 13.04 -11.13 -5.35
CA THR A 65 12.96 -10.60 -3.99
C THR A 65 13.12 -9.07 -3.99
N VAL A 66 14.03 -8.55 -4.83
CA VAL A 66 14.18 -7.10 -5.04
C VAL A 66 12.93 -6.54 -5.69
N LEU A 67 12.44 -7.17 -6.77
CA LEU A 67 11.22 -6.75 -7.46
C LEU A 67 10.02 -6.68 -6.51
N ASN A 68 9.84 -7.69 -5.65
CA ASN A 68 8.75 -7.71 -4.67
C ASN A 68 8.79 -6.49 -3.72
N LEU A 69 9.97 -6.13 -3.22
CA LEU A 69 10.11 -4.96 -2.36
C LEU A 69 9.92 -3.65 -3.15
N CYS A 70 10.43 -3.58 -4.38
CA CYS A 70 10.21 -2.42 -5.25
C CYS A 70 8.71 -2.16 -5.49
N ILE A 71 7.94 -3.21 -5.80
CA ILE A 71 6.49 -3.10 -6.05
C ILE A 71 5.76 -2.58 -4.79
N ARG A 72 6.03 -3.19 -3.62
CA ARG A 72 5.41 -2.78 -2.35
C ARG A 72 5.74 -1.33 -2.00
N LEU A 73 7.02 -0.96 -2.12
CA LEU A 73 7.47 0.40 -1.83
C LEU A 73 6.85 1.40 -2.81
N PHE A 74 6.87 1.10 -4.12
CA PHE A 74 6.28 1.95 -5.15
C PHE A 74 4.81 2.21 -4.84
N CYS A 75 4.02 1.18 -4.56
CA CYS A 75 2.61 1.37 -4.21
C CYS A 75 2.43 2.27 -2.97
N SER A 76 3.35 2.16 -2.01
CA SER A 76 3.32 2.96 -0.77
C SER A 76 3.68 4.44 -0.98
N VAL A 77 4.42 4.79 -2.04
CA VAL A 77 4.99 6.14 -2.25
C VAL A 77 4.63 6.79 -3.59
N CYS A 78 3.93 6.08 -4.48
CA CYS A 78 3.52 6.61 -5.77
C CYS A 78 2.52 7.76 -5.59
N THR A 79 2.64 8.73 -6.49
CA THR A 79 1.69 9.83 -6.71
C THR A 79 0.62 9.46 -7.73
N HIS A 80 -0.36 10.34 -7.95
CA HIS A 80 -1.27 10.21 -9.08
C HIS A 80 -0.52 10.23 -10.42
N ASP A 81 0.44 11.15 -10.58
CA ASP A 81 1.28 11.27 -11.79
C ASP A 81 2.14 10.02 -12.03
N ASP A 82 2.70 9.45 -10.95
CA ASP A 82 3.50 8.22 -11.05
C ASP A 82 2.67 7.05 -11.60
N LEU A 83 1.38 6.99 -11.29
CA LEU A 83 0.46 5.98 -11.79
C LEU A 83 -0.04 6.28 -13.20
N GLN A 84 -0.18 7.55 -13.60
CA GLN A 84 -0.55 7.90 -14.97
C GLN A 84 0.58 7.64 -15.97
N ASN A 85 1.83 7.68 -15.52
CA ASN A 85 2.98 7.33 -16.34
C ASN A 85 3.12 5.80 -16.47
N ILE A 86 2.54 5.24 -17.53
CA ILE A 86 2.63 3.81 -17.87
C ILE A 86 4.07 3.27 -17.91
N GLY A 87 5.06 4.13 -18.19
CA GLY A 87 6.47 3.76 -18.22
C GLY A 87 6.99 3.32 -16.85
N ASN A 88 6.36 3.76 -15.76
CA ASN A 88 6.75 3.40 -14.41
C ASN A 88 6.40 1.95 -14.06
N LEU A 89 5.43 1.33 -14.74
CA LEU A 89 4.88 0.01 -14.41
C LEU A 89 5.17 -1.06 -15.47
N ARG A 90 6.21 -0.88 -16.30
CA ARG A 90 6.60 -1.82 -17.38
C ARG A 90 6.88 -3.25 -16.90
N PHE A 91 7.25 -3.44 -15.64
CA PHE A 91 7.42 -4.79 -15.07
C PHE A 91 6.15 -5.65 -15.19
N LEU A 92 4.95 -5.02 -15.27
CA LEU A 92 3.68 -5.72 -15.43
C LEU A 92 3.58 -6.45 -16.78
N ASP A 93 4.20 -5.94 -17.85
CA ASP A 93 4.14 -6.52 -19.20
C ASP A 93 4.64 -7.98 -19.24
N SER A 94 5.57 -8.32 -18.34
CA SER A 94 6.14 -9.66 -18.21
C SER A 94 6.10 -10.18 -16.78
N ALA A 95 5.19 -9.67 -15.94
CA ALA A 95 5.12 -10.06 -14.55
C ALA A 95 4.76 -11.55 -14.42
N SER A 96 5.51 -12.27 -13.59
CA SER A 96 5.07 -13.58 -13.11
C SER A 96 3.80 -13.43 -12.25
N SER A 97 3.00 -14.50 -12.10
CA SER A 97 1.83 -14.50 -11.20
C SER A 97 2.16 -13.95 -9.80
N PHE A 98 3.32 -14.30 -9.23
CA PHE A 98 3.78 -13.74 -7.94
C PHE A 98 4.02 -12.22 -7.96
N GLY A 99 4.57 -11.69 -9.06
CA GLY A 99 4.81 -10.26 -9.22
C GLY A 99 3.50 -9.49 -9.41
N ALA A 100 2.60 -10.01 -10.25
CA ALA A 100 1.26 -9.47 -10.44
C ALA A 100 0.46 -9.49 -9.13
N PHE A 101 0.50 -10.61 -8.40
CA PHE A 101 -0.12 -10.74 -7.08
C PHE A 101 0.43 -9.73 -6.07
N THR A 102 1.75 -9.52 -6.06
CA THR A 102 2.38 -8.51 -5.20
C THR A 102 1.86 -7.11 -5.52
N PHE A 103 1.73 -6.76 -6.80
CA PHE A 103 1.19 -5.47 -7.23
C PHE A 103 -0.27 -5.31 -6.85
N VAL A 104 -1.10 -6.32 -7.09
CA VAL A 104 -2.53 -6.31 -6.76
C VAL A 104 -2.77 -6.12 -5.26
N VAL A 105 -2.04 -6.86 -4.41
CA VAL A 105 -2.12 -6.68 -2.95
C VAL A 105 -1.63 -5.29 -2.55
N GLY A 106 -0.56 -4.79 -3.19
CA GLY A 106 -0.02 -3.45 -2.97
C GLY A 106 -0.93 -2.32 -3.47
N ALA A 107 -1.82 -2.57 -4.42
CA ALA A 107 -2.64 -1.54 -5.08
C ALA A 107 -3.46 -0.73 -4.07
N THR A 108 -3.94 -1.36 -3.01
CA THR A 108 -4.67 -0.68 -1.92
C THR A 108 -3.85 0.41 -1.22
N ALA A 109 -2.53 0.23 -1.12
CA ALA A 109 -1.62 1.23 -0.56
C ALA A 109 -1.39 2.43 -1.48
N THR A 110 -1.76 2.31 -2.77
CA THR A 110 -1.71 3.46 -3.68
C THR A 110 -2.71 4.54 -3.28
N MET A 111 -3.86 4.13 -2.73
CA MET A 111 -5.00 4.99 -2.38
C MET A 111 -5.45 5.91 -3.53
N SER A 112 -5.17 5.54 -4.78
CA SER A 112 -5.42 6.37 -5.96
C SER A 112 -6.26 5.59 -6.95
N TYR A 113 -7.34 6.20 -7.42
CA TYR A 113 -8.18 5.65 -8.48
C TYR A 113 -7.41 5.41 -9.79
N GLN A 114 -6.25 6.06 -9.97
CA GLN A 114 -5.38 5.86 -11.13
C GLN A 114 -4.72 4.47 -11.18
N VAL A 115 -4.81 3.67 -10.11
CA VAL A 115 -4.36 2.27 -10.15
C VAL A 115 -5.35 1.35 -10.88
N ILE A 116 -6.63 1.73 -10.95
CA ILE A 116 -7.71 0.86 -11.43
C ILE A 116 -7.54 0.40 -12.88
N PRO A 117 -7.11 1.24 -13.84
CA PRO A 117 -6.84 0.77 -15.21
C PRO A 117 -5.86 -0.40 -15.26
N TYR A 118 -4.84 -0.42 -14.39
CA TYR A 118 -3.90 -1.53 -14.31
C TYR A 118 -4.56 -2.79 -13.74
N LEU A 119 -5.41 -2.66 -12.72
CA LEU A 119 -6.16 -3.78 -12.15
C LEU A 119 -7.14 -4.38 -13.17
N LEU A 120 -7.83 -3.55 -13.95
CA LEU A 120 -8.73 -4.00 -15.03
C LEU A 120 -7.95 -4.71 -16.13
N ALA A 121 -6.80 -4.17 -16.55
CA ALA A 121 -5.93 -4.82 -17.53
C ALA A 121 -5.42 -6.18 -17.03
N LEU A 122 -5.00 -6.26 -15.76
CA LEU A 122 -4.58 -7.51 -15.13
C LEU A 122 -5.74 -8.51 -15.04
N TRP A 123 -6.96 -8.08 -14.71
CA TRP A 123 -8.10 -8.98 -14.72
C TRP A 123 -8.29 -9.58 -16.11
N GLY A 124 -8.37 -8.75 -17.16
CA GLY A 124 -8.51 -9.25 -18.53
C GLY A 124 -7.38 -10.20 -18.98
N GLN A 125 -6.15 -9.99 -18.49
CA GLN A 125 -5.00 -10.84 -18.80
C GLN A 125 -5.03 -12.19 -18.07
N TRP A 126 -5.47 -12.21 -16.81
CA TRP A 126 -5.35 -13.37 -15.91
C TRP A 126 -6.67 -14.12 -15.69
N ASP A 127 -7.78 -13.64 -16.25
CA ASP A 127 -9.10 -14.27 -16.21
C ASP A 127 -9.02 -15.73 -16.69
N GLY A 128 -9.40 -16.66 -15.81
CA GLY A 128 -9.36 -18.10 -16.11
C GLY A 128 -7.96 -18.74 -16.18
N PHE A 129 -6.87 -18.00 -15.92
CA PHE A 129 -5.50 -18.53 -15.89
C PHE A 129 -5.00 -18.83 -14.47
N ASP A 130 -5.26 -17.94 -13.51
CA ASP A 130 -4.87 -18.10 -12.10
C ASP A 130 -5.99 -17.59 -11.20
N SER A 131 -6.81 -18.52 -10.68
CA SER A 131 -7.99 -18.17 -9.89
C SER A 131 -7.67 -17.39 -8.61
N ASN A 132 -6.51 -17.62 -7.99
CA ASN A 132 -6.14 -16.89 -6.76
C ASN A 132 -5.79 -15.44 -7.08
N LEU A 133 -5.06 -15.23 -8.18
CA LEU A 133 -4.74 -13.88 -8.65
C LEU A 133 -6.00 -13.15 -9.12
N GLU A 134 -6.88 -13.83 -9.86
CA GLU A 134 -8.15 -13.27 -10.31
C GLU A 134 -9.04 -12.81 -9.14
N ILE A 135 -9.16 -13.64 -8.09
CA ILE A 135 -9.87 -13.28 -6.85
C ILE A 135 -9.22 -12.04 -6.21
N ALA A 136 -7.89 -12.03 -6.08
CA ALA A 136 -7.19 -10.90 -5.49
C ALA A 136 -7.40 -9.59 -6.29
N ILE A 137 -7.46 -9.67 -7.62
CA ILE A 137 -7.72 -8.51 -8.49
C ILE A 137 -9.14 -7.97 -8.26
N LYS A 138 -10.13 -8.86 -8.23
CA LYS A 138 -11.53 -8.52 -7.95
C LYS A 138 -11.69 -7.87 -6.57
N ASP A 139 -11.08 -8.46 -5.54
CA ASP A 139 -11.07 -7.91 -4.18
C ASP A 139 -10.43 -6.52 -4.15
N ALA A 140 -9.31 -6.32 -4.85
CA ALA A 140 -8.65 -5.02 -4.93
C ALA A 140 -9.54 -3.97 -5.63
N LEU A 141 -10.21 -4.32 -6.74
CA LEU A 141 -11.16 -3.45 -7.43
C LEU A 141 -12.34 -3.08 -6.54
N ASP A 142 -12.87 -4.03 -5.78
CA ASP A 142 -14.00 -3.82 -4.87
C ASP A 142 -13.64 -2.85 -3.74
N ILE A 143 -12.41 -2.86 -3.25
CA ILE A 143 -11.96 -1.89 -2.24
C ILE A 143 -12.09 -0.43 -2.75
N PHE A 144 -11.87 -0.19 -4.05
CA PHE A 144 -11.99 1.16 -4.62
C PHE A 144 -13.41 1.51 -5.07
N LEU A 145 -14.11 0.56 -5.67
CA LEU A 145 -15.37 0.81 -6.36
C LEU A 145 -16.60 0.36 -5.57
N ASN A 146 -16.43 -0.49 -4.56
CA ASN A 146 -17.50 -1.18 -3.84
C ASN A 146 -18.52 -1.77 -4.84
N TYR A 147 -18.00 -2.40 -5.89
CA TYR A 147 -18.80 -2.82 -7.03
C TYR A 147 -19.62 -4.06 -6.70
N HIS A 148 -19.20 -4.92 -5.77
CA HIS A 148 -19.99 -6.05 -5.30
C HIS A 148 -21.31 -5.62 -4.63
N SER A 149 -21.32 -4.44 -4.00
CA SER A 149 -22.54 -3.87 -3.42
C SER A 149 -23.42 -3.14 -4.43
N THR A 150 -22.89 -2.84 -5.62
CA THR A 150 -23.52 -1.93 -6.60
C THR A 150 -23.98 -2.66 -7.86
N LEU A 151 -23.23 -3.68 -8.28
CA LEU A 151 -23.44 -4.46 -9.49
C LEU A 151 -23.96 -5.86 -9.14
N SER A 152 -24.38 -6.62 -10.17
CA SER A 152 -24.78 -8.02 -9.98
C SER A 152 -23.59 -8.91 -9.60
N GLU A 153 -23.84 -10.04 -8.97
CA GLU A 153 -22.80 -11.04 -8.63
C GLU A 153 -22.00 -11.52 -9.87
N ASN A 154 -22.59 -11.47 -11.05
CA ASN A 154 -21.96 -11.85 -12.33
C ASN A 154 -21.40 -10.64 -13.10
N ALA A 155 -21.03 -9.55 -12.41
CA ALA A 155 -20.48 -8.36 -13.04
C ALA A 155 -19.27 -8.70 -13.92
N THR A 156 -19.31 -8.23 -15.16
CA THR A 156 -18.24 -8.42 -16.15
C THR A 156 -17.14 -7.38 -15.99
N LEU A 157 -16.00 -7.61 -16.64
CA LEU A 157 -14.93 -6.62 -16.73
C LEU A 157 -15.42 -5.27 -17.27
N ASP A 158 -16.30 -5.29 -18.28
CA ASP A 158 -16.88 -4.09 -18.89
C ASP A 158 -17.81 -3.34 -17.92
N ASP A 159 -18.60 -4.07 -17.12
CA ASP A 159 -19.48 -3.46 -16.11
C ASP A 159 -18.66 -2.70 -15.06
N VAL A 160 -17.59 -3.31 -14.56
CA VAL A 160 -16.70 -2.70 -13.56
C VAL A 160 -15.90 -1.54 -14.19
N GLY A 161 -15.48 -1.68 -15.45
CA GLY A 161 -14.83 -0.60 -16.21
C GLY A 161 -15.73 0.62 -16.40
N ASN A 162 -17.01 0.42 -16.74
CA ASN A 162 -17.98 1.50 -16.86
C ASN A 162 -18.25 2.17 -15.51
N LEU A 163 -18.37 1.40 -14.42
CA LEU A 163 -18.51 1.95 -13.07
C LEU A 163 -17.32 2.83 -12.69
N TYR A 164 -16.10 2.42 -13.04
CA TYR A 164 -14.91 3.24 -12.83
C TYR A 164 -14.98 4.57 -13.60
N LEU A 165 -15.36 4.53 -14.89
CA LEU A 165 -15.50 5.74 -15.70
C LEU A 165 -16.56 6.71 -15.15
N ASP A 166 -17.60 6.21 -14.50
CA ASP A 166 -18.58 7.06 -13.84
C ASP A 166 -18.07 7.58 -12.49
N LYS A 167 -17.37 6.75 -11.73
CA LYS A 167 -16.80 7.13 -10.44
C LYS A 167 -15.77 8.27 -10.59
N ILE A 168 -14.84 8.15 -11.54
CA ILE A 168 -13.74 9.11 -11.72
C ILE A 168 -14.23 10.53 -12.07
N LYS A 169 -15.44 10.67 -12.63
CA LYS A 169 -16.06 11.98 -12.93
C LYS A 169 -16.50 12.75 -11.68
N THR A 170 -16.63 12.06 -10.54
CA THR A 170 -17.25 12.61 -9.31
C THR A 170 -16.27 12.73 -8.16
N ILE A 171 -15.10 12.10 -8.24
CA ILE A 171 -14.06 12.21 -7.22
C ILE A 171 -13.25 13.48 -7.44
N ASP A 172 -12.62 13.94 -6.35
CA ASP A 172 -11.57 14.95 -6.43
C ASP A 172 -10.29 14.28 -6.92
N SER A 173 -9.73 14.77 -8.02
CA SER A 173 -8.53 14.21 -8.64
C SER A 173 -7.27 14.42 -7.82
N ASP A 174 -7.30 15.39 -6.91
CA ASP A 174 -6.16 15.79 -6.09
C ASP A 174 -6.15 15.06 -4.73
N CYS A 175 -7.20 14.26 -4.47
CA CYS A 175 -7.34 13.48 -3.25
C CYS A 175 -6.99 12.00 -3.45
N TYR A 176 -6.39 11.44 -2.41
CA TYR A 176 -6.28 10.02 -2.17
C TYR A 176 -7.50 9.49 -1.43
N TYR A 177 -7.82 8.21 -1.62
CA TYR A 177 -9.01 7.56 -1.10
C TYR A 177 -8.71 6.19 -0.47
N TYR A 178 -9.36 5.93 0.67
CA TYR A 178 -9.44 4.63 1.32
C TYR A 178 -10.91 4.22 1.42
N LYS A 179 -11.29 3.11 0.77
CA LYS A 179 -12.68 2.61 0.70
C LYS A 179 -13.70 3.69 0.32
N ALA A 180 -13.43 4.40 -0.78
CA ALA A 180 -14.23 5.50 -1.32
C ALA A 180 -14.39 6.75 -0.42
N SER A 181 -13.71 6.83 0.72
CA SER A 181 -13.61 8.03 1.55
C SER A 181 -12.23 8.67 1.37
N PRO A 182 -12.09 10.01 1.43
CA PRO A 182 -10.79 10.65 1.41
C PRO A 182 -9.83 10.03 2.44
N ALA A 183 -8.59 9.80 2.03
CA ALA A 183 -7.61 9.09 2.85
C ALA A 183 -7.35 9.87 4.14
N PHE A 184 -7.47 9.18 5.27
CA PHE A 184 -7.21 9.75 6.58
C PHE A 184 -6.84 8.64 7.58
N PRO A 185 -5.79 8.80 8.41
CA PRO A 185 -5.40 7.79 9.40
C PRO A 185 -6.53 7.40 10.35
N GLY A 186 -7.42 8.35 10.66
CA GLY A 186 -8.59 8.13 11.51
C GLY A 186 -9.48 6.99 11.03
N LEU A 187 -9.67 6.83 9.71
CA LEU A 187 -10.48 5.75 9.15
C LEU A 187 -9.87 4.37 9.46
N LEU A 188 -8.55 4.24 9.29
CA LEU A 188 -7.83 3.01 9.62
C LEU A 188 -7.86 2.72 11.12
N THR A 189 -7.66 3.75 11.97
CA THR A 189 -7.74 3.57 13.43
C THR A 189 -9.13 3.12 13.88
N GLN A 190 -10.20 3.64 13.26
CA GLN A 190 -11.57 3.27 13.58
C GLN A 190 -11.86 1.81 13.22
N GLU A 191 -11.46 1.36 12.03
CA GLU A 191 -11.61 -0.04 11.61
C GLU A 191 -10.87 -0.99 12.55
N ILE A 192 -9.61 -0.66 12.87
CA ILE A 192 -8.77 -1.46 13.76
C ILE A 192 -9.38 -1.53 15.16
N MET A 193 -9.77 -0.40 15.76
CA MET A 193 -10.37 -0.39 17.09
C MET A 193 -11.68 -1.18 17.14
N THR A 194 -12.52 -1.06 16.12
CA THR A 194 -13.77 -1.81 16.02
C THR A 194 -13.49 -3.31 16.02
N ALA A 195 -12.54 -3.76 15.19
CA ALA A 195 -12.16 -5.17 15.13
C ALA A 195 -11.52 -5.68 16.43
N LEU A 196 -10.69 -4.88 17.10
CA LEU A 196 -10.09 -5.22 18.38
C LEU A 196 -11.16 -5.41 19.47
N TYR A 197 -12.16 -4.51 19.56
CA TYR A 197 -13.25 -4.67 20.51
C TYR A 197 -14.07 -5.93 20.27
N VAL A 198 -14.40 -6.23 19.00
CA VAL A 198 -15.13 -7.46 18.64
C VAL A 198 -14.31 -8.69 19.01
N ALA A 199 -13.02 -8.71 18.67
CA ALA A 199 -12.12 -9.82 19.00
C ALA A 199 -12.00 -10.02 20.53
N ALA A 200 -11.88 -8.94 21.30
CA ALA A 200 -11.82 -8.98 22.76
C ALA A 200 -13.11 -9.54 23.38
N GLN A 201 -14.28 -9.11 22.88
CA GLN A 201 -15.58 -9.59 23.35
C GLN A 201 -15.78 -11.08 23.07
N LYS A 202 -15.40 -11.54 21.87
CA LYS A 202 -15.53 -12.94 21.44
C LYS A 202 -14.39 -13.83 21.93
N ARG A 203 -13.32 -13.24 22.47
CA ARG A 203 -12.04 -13.92 22.80
C ARG A 203 -11.43 -14.62 21.58
N GLU A 204 -11.52 -13.97 20.44
CA GLU A 204 -11.01 -14.44 19.15
C GLU A 204 -9.71 -13.71 18.78
N LYS A 205 -9.07 -14.20 17.73
CA LYS A 205 -7.87 -13.56 17.17
C LYS A 205 -8.23 -12.34 16.34
N TYR A 206 -7.41 -11.30 16.45
CA TYR A 206 -7.50 -10.10 15.63
C TYR A 206 -6.75 -10.27 14.30
N ASN A 207 -7.47 -10.10 13.18
CA ASN A 207 -6.97 -10.45 11.84
C ASN A 207 -7.13 -9.30 10.81
N LEU A 208 -6.70 -8.08 11.11
CA LEU A 208 -6.65 -6.97 10.13
C LEU A 208 -5.22 -6.61 9.74
N TYR A 209 -4.57 -7.49 8.97
CA TYR A 209 -3.18 -7.30 8.54
C TYR A 209 -3.00 -6.08 7.62
N VAL A 210 -3.87 -5.92 6.61
CA VAL A 210 -3.75 -4.84 5.61
C VAL A 210 -3.93 -3.47 6.26
N GLN A 211 -4.96 -3.28 7.08
CA GLN A 211 -5.21 -2.02 7.80
C GLN A 211 -4.05 -1.67 8.73
N SER A 212 -3.58 -2.66 9.50
CA SER A 212 -2.43 -2.51 10.41
C SER A 212 -1.18 -2.10 9.66
N SER A 213 -0.98 -2.69 8.47
CA SER A 213 0.15 -2.41 7.60
C SER A 213 0.07 -1.01 7.00
N LEU A 214 -1.07 -0.66 6.41
CA LEU A 214 -1.32 0.68 5.86
C LEU A 214 -1.09 1.74 6.92
N LEU A 215 -1.68 1.61 8.11
CA LEU A 215 -1.53 2.60 9.18
C LEU A 215 -0.09 2.73 9.65
N SER A 216 0.64 1.62 9.81
CA SER A 216 2.05 1.63 10.21
C SER A 216 2.95 2.30 9.16
N ILE A 217 2.70 2.03 7.87
CA ILE A 217 3.44 2.63 6.74
C ILE A 217 3.12 4.12 6.62
N PHE A 218 1.84 4.49 6.74
CA PHE A 218 1.35 5.86 6.62
C PHE A 218 1.94 6.76 7.69
N THR A 219 1.98 6.27 8.94
CA THR A 219 2.39 7.06 10.12
C THR A 219 3.88 6.97 10.42
N GLY A 220 4.55 5.91 9.97
CA GLY A 220 5.93 5.62 10.36
C GLY A 220 6.06 5.13 11.80
N GLU A 221 4.96 4.67 12.40
CA GLU A 221 4.92 4.07 13.73
C GLU A 221 4.23 2.71 13.67
N LYS A 222 4.92 1.63 14.07
CA LYS A 222 4.31 0.29 14.16
C LYS A 222 3.09 0.36 15.08
N ILE A 223 1.96 -0.19 14.63
CA ILE A 223 0.83 -0.40 15.54
C ILE A 223 1.27 -1.27 16.75
N PRO A 224 0.74 -1.01 17.95
CA PRO A 224 1.21 -1.66 19.18
C PRO A 224 0.53 -3.00 19.46
N VAL A 225 -0.21 -3.56 18.49
CA VAL A 225 -0.95 -4.81 18.63
C VAL A 225 -0.50 -5.77 17.52
N ASP A 226 -0.18 -7.01 17.89
CA ASP A 226 0.17 -8.03 16.93
C ASP A 226 -1.08 -8.65 16.29
N THR A 227 -1.06 -8.78 14.97
CA THR A 227 -2.04 -9.55 14.22
C THR A 227 -1.92 -11.02 14.63
N ASP A 228 -3.04 -11.73 14.75
CA ASP A 228 -3.17 -13.10 15.29
C ASP A 228 -3.10 -13.26 16.81
N ALA A 229 -2.98 -12.17 17.58
CA ALA A 229 -3.05 -12.20 19.04
C ALA A 229 -4.50 -12.31 19.55
N VAL A 230 -4.69 -12.96 20.70
CA VAL A 230 -5.93 -12.90 21.46
C VAL A 230 -5.96 -11.58 22.22
N ILE A 231 -6.98 -10.76 21.96
CA ILE A 231 -7.04 -9.38 22.45
C ILE A 231 -7.57 -9.33 23.88
N SER A 232 -6.85 -8.62 24.74
CA SER A 232 -7.26 -8.27 26.10
C SER A 232 -7.45 -6.76 26.23
N ARG A 233 -7.75 -6.30 27.45
CA ARG A 233 -7.85 -4.87 27.75
C ARG A 233 -6.54 -4.12 27.54
N ASN A 234 -5.40 -4.79 27.76
CA ASN A 234 -4.08 -4.19 27.59
C ASN A 234 -3.83 -3.75 26.13
N GLU A 235 -4.17 -4.59 25.14
CA GLU A 235 -4.00 -4.26 23.73
C GLU A 235 -4.91 -3.11 23.29
N LEU A 236 -6.11 -3.01 23.87
CA LEU A 236 -7.01 -1.87 23.66
C LEU A 236 -6.40 -0.57 24.21
N ASP A 237 -5.89 -0.60 25.43
CA ASP A 237 -5.27 0.58 26.07
C ASP A 237 -4.01 1.04 25.30
N LEU A 238 -3.20 0.10 24.80
CA LEU A 238 -2.05 0.40 23.95
C LEU A 238 -2.47 1.08 22.63
N MET A 239 -3.54 0.58 21.99
CA MET A 239 -4.04 1.16 20.74
C MET A 239 -4.66 2.54 20.97
N ILE A 240 -5.36 2.77 22.09
CA ILE A 240 -5.87 4.10 22.46
C ILE A 240 -4.72 5.09 22.60
N GLY A 241 -3.68 4.75 23.37
CA GLY A 241 -2.52 5.62 23.52
C GLY A 241 -1.76 5.86 22.20
N TYR A 242 -1.81 4.92 21.26
CA TYR A 242 -1.29 5.11 19.90
C TYR A 242 -2.14 6.11 19.11
N ILE A 243 -3.46 6.01 19.16
CA ILE A 243 -4.39 6.93 18.51
C ILE A 243 -4.23 8.36 19.05
N ASP A 244 -4.09 8.52 20.36
CA ASP A 244 -3.90 9.83 20.99
C ASP A 244 -2.65 10.53 20.42
N ARG A 245 -1.52 9.82 20.29
CA ARG A 245 -0.30 10.37 19.68
C ARG A 245 -0.47 10.71 18.20
N LEU A 246 -1.25 9.92 17.46
CA LEU A 246 -1.53 10.25 16.06
C LEU A 246 -2.41 11.49 15.95
N ALA A 247 -3.37 11.69 16.85
CA ALA A 247 -4.26 12.84 16.86
C ALA A 247 -3.53 14.17 17.13
N GLU A 248 -2.35 14.13 17.76
CA GLU A 248 -1.48 15.31 17.95
C GLU A 248 -0.81 15.80 16.67
N LYS A 249 -0.82 15.00 15.58
CA LYS A 249 -0.19 15.34 14.29
C LYS A 249 -1.21 16.00 13.34
N ASN A 250 -0.69 16.86 12.47
CA ASN A 250 -1.49 17.58 11.46
C ASN A 250 -1.70 16.74 10.19
N TRP A 251 -2.64 15.81 10.24
CA TRP A 251 -3.06 15.04 9.07
C TRP A 251 -4.04 15.83 8.22
N ILE A 252 -3.83 15.82 6.91
CA ILE A 252 -4.71 16.44 5.93
C ILE A 252 -5.58 15.33 5.32
N GLU A 253 -6.89 15.52 5.38
CA GLU A 253 -7.85 14.62 4.74
C GLU A 253 -7.63 14.62 3.21
N GLY A 254 -7.62 13.43 2.62
CA GLY A 254 -7.33 13.26 1.19
C GLY A 254 -5.83 13.26 0.86
N MET A 255 -4.93 13.48 1.82
CA MET A 255 -3.48 13.39 1.58
C MET A 255 -2.96 11.98 1.88
N LYS A 256 -2.05 11.48 1.04
CA LYS A 256 -1.31 10.24 1.29
C LYS A 256 0.03 10.52 1.92
N TYR A 257 0.40 9.71 2.90
CA TYR A 257 1.66 9.84 3.62
C TYR A 257 2.46 8.53 3.57
N PHE A 258 3.76 8.68 3.66
CA PHE A 258 4.72 7.61 3.90
C PHE A 258 5.61 8.02 5.07
N TYR A 259 5.56 7.25 6.16
CA TYR A 259 6.32 7.52 7.37
C TYR A 259 6.06 8.91 7.98
N GLY A 260 4.81 9.39 7.87
CA GLY A 260 4.41 10.72 8.35
C GLY A 260 4.79 11.87 7.41
N HIS A 261 5.40 11.60 6.26
CA HIS A 261 5.72 12.58 5.23
C HIS A 261 4.71 12.52 4.08
N PRO A 262 4.12 13.64 3.66
CA PRO A 262 3.19 13.64 2.52
C PRO A 262 3.95 13.22 1.24
N VAL A 263 3.36 12.35 0.44
CA VAL A 263 4.02 11.84 -0.79
C VAL A 263 3.95 12.81 -1.96
N GLU A 264 3.02 13.76 -1.89
CA GLU A 264 2.89 14.92 -2.78
C GLU A 264 3.23 16.19 -2.01
N ASN A 265 3.91 17.12 -2.67
CA ASN A 265 4.08 18.47 -2.13
C ASN A 265 2.81 19.25 -2.45
N LEU A 266 2.09 19.71 -1.43
CA LEU A 266 1.08 20.78 -1.56
C LEU A 266 1.78 22.13 -1.72
#